data_AF-A0A6A4B3Y2-F1
#
_entry.id   AF-A0A6A4B3Y2-F1
#
_cell.length_a   1.000
_cell.length_b   1.000
_cell.length_c   1.000
_cell.angle_alpha   90.00
_cell.angle_beta   90.00
_cell.angle_gamma   90.00
#
_symmetry.space_group_name_H-M   'P 1'
#
loop_
_entity.id
_entity.type
_entity.pdbx_description
1 polymer ?
#
loop_
_entity_poly.entity_id
_entity_poly.type
_entity_poly.pdbx_seq_one_letter_code
_entity_poly.pdbx_strand_id
1 'polypeptide(L)'
;MVALFVSEAQSDGDRWLPCAASAHNGARHSGTGCSPNELMMDRRLRTPNELLPMSGVTQVGVFADYHRTLVRKMAAATEAAKKALSKDQARRAR
;
A
#
# COMPACT_ATOMS: atom_id res chain seq x y z
N MET A 1 5.91 -3.58 -1.32
CA MET A 1 6.17 -3.13 -2.70
C MET A 1 5.86 -4.28 -3.64
N VAL A 2 4.56 -4.54 -3.89
CA VAL A 2 4.09 -5.72 -4.67
C VAL A 2 3.85 -5.38 -6.14
N ALA A 3 3.60 -4.10 -6.45
CA ALA A 3 3.48 -3.60 -7.82
C ALA A 3 4.74 -3.76 -8.70
N LEU A 4 5.88 -4.15 -8.11
CA LEU A 4 7.09 -4.55 -8.84
C LEU A 4 6.90 -5.84 -9.66
N PHE A 5 5.91 -6.64 -9.27
CA PHE A 5 5.72 -8.00 -9.72
C PHE A 5 4.34 -8.14 -10.35
N VAL A 6 3.82 -7.06 -10.96
CA VAL A 6 2.53 -7.06 -11.64
C VAL A 6 2.70 -6.58 -13.08
N SER A 7 2.28 -7.38 -14.05
CA SER A 7 2.32 -7.05 -15.49
C SER A 7 0.91 -7.12 -16.09
N GLU A 8 0.63 -6.35 -17.16
CA GLU A 8 -0.69 -6.38 -17.82
C GLU A 8 -1.08 -7.77 -18.35
N ALA A 9 -0.11 -8.60 -18.74
CA ALA A 9 -0.32 -9.96 -19.22
C ALA A 9 -0.21 -11.04 -18.13
N GLN A 10 -0.24 -10.65 -16.84
CA GLN A 10 -0.10 -11.64 -15.76
C GLN A 10 -1.32 -12.54 -15.62
N SER A 11 -1.06 -13.84 -15.53
CA SER A 11 -2.03 -14.89 -15.24
C SER A 11 -1.81 -15.57 -13.88
N ASP A 12 -0.79 -15.17 -13.12
CA ASP A 12 -0.43 -15.75 -11.82
C ASP A 12 -0.95 -14.92 -10.63
N GLY A 13 -2.08 -14.22 -10.82
CA GLY A 13 -2.71 -13.37 -9.81
C GLY A 13 -2.94 -14.09 -8.48
N ASP A 14 -3.36 -15.35 -8.50
CA ASP A 14 -3.58 -16.17 -7.30
C ASP A 14 -2.32 -16.30 -6.42
N ARG A 15 -1.14 -16.24 -7.03
CA ARG A 15 0.15 -16.29 -6.33
C ARG A 15 0.50 -14.94 -5.69
N TRP A 16 0.14 -13.83 -6.32
CA TRP A 16 0.53 -12.48 -5.90
C TRP A 16 -0.52 -11.76 -5.05
N LEU A 17 -1.78 -12.13 -5.15
CA LEU A 17 -2.88 -11.50 -4.43
C LEU A 17 -2.71 -11.57 -2.90
N PRO A 18 -2.29 -12.72 -2.30
CA PRO A 18 -2.01 -12.78 -0.87
C PRO A 18 -0.87 -11.83 -0.46
N CYS A 19 0.14 -11.67 -1.34
CA CYS A 19 1.26 -10.78 -1.10
C CYS A 19 0.81 -9.30 -1.12
N ALA A 20 -0.02 -8.93 -2.09
CA ALA A 20 -0.59 -7.59 -2.20
C ALA A 20 -1.43 -7.23 -0.99
N ALA A 21 -2.32 -8.14 -0.57
CA ALA A 21 -3.16 -7.97 0.61
C ALA A 21 -2.33 -7.83 1.90
N SER A 22 -1.34 -8.70 2.09
CA SER A 22 -0.42 -8.63 3.24
C SER A 22 0.35 -7.30 3.29
N ALA A 23 0.87 -6.85 2.15
CA ALA A 23 1.58 -5.58 2.06
C ALA A 23 0.68 -4.38 2.38
N HIS A 24 -0.57 -4.37 1.92
CA HIS A 24 -1.53 -3.32 2.23
C HIS A 24 -1.91 -3.33 3.73
N ASN A 25 -2.26 -4.50 4.27
CA ASN A 25 -2.69 -4.66 5.67
C ASN A 25 -1.58 -4.33 6.68
N GLY A 26 -0.32 -4.56 6.32
CA GLY A 26 0.84 -4.20 7.13
C GLY A 26 1.35 -2.76 6.94
N ALA A 27 0.91 -2.03 5.92
CA ALA A 27 1.39 -0.68 5.65
C ALA A 27 0.75 0.34 6.60
N ARG A 28 1.57 1.15 7.28
CA ARG A 28 1.08 2.24 8.14
C ARG A 28 0.45 3.33 7.28
N HIS A 29 -0.79 3.68 7.60
CA HIS A 29 -1.52 4.72 6.91
C HIS A 29 -1.15 6.11 7.46
N SER A 30 -0.87 7.07 6.58
CA SER A 30 -0.35 8.40 6.96
C SER A 30 -1.33 9.24 7.79
N GLY A 31 -2.64 9.01 7.62
CA GLY A 31 -3.68 9.72 8.37
C GLY A 31 -3.94 9.20 9.77
N THR A 32 -3.68 7.91 10.04
CA THR A 32 -3.94 7.27 11.34
C THR A 32 -2.66 6.96 12.10
N GLY A 33 -1.52 6.88 11.41
CA GLY A 33 -0.27 6.39 11.97
C GLY A 33 -0.24 4.88 12.21
N CYS A 34 -1.34 4.17 11.97
CA CYS A 34 -1.49 2.72 12.19
C CYS A 34 -1.75 2.00 10.86
N SER A 35 -1.41 0.72 10.77
CA SER A 35 -1.79 -0.13 9.64
C SER A 35 -3.23 -0.63 9.77
N PRO A 36 -3.88 -1.05 8.66
CA PRO A 36 -5.19 -1.69 8.74
C PRO A 36 -5.21 -2.89 9.68
N ASN A 37 -4.16 -3.73 9.68
CA ASN A 37 -4.05 -4.87 10.58
C ASN A 37 -3.91 -4.45 12.05
N GLU A 38 -3.16 -3.40 12.35
CA GLU A 38 -3.04 -2.86 13.71
C GLU A 38 -4.40 -2.35 14.21
N LEU A 39 -5.20 -1.72 13.34
CA LEU A 39 -6.53 -1.23 13.70
C LEU A 39 -7.55 -2.37 13.93
N MET A 40 -7.43 -3.48 13.18
CA MET A 40 -8.41 -4.58 13.25
C MET A 40 -8.05 -5.65 14.27
N MET A 41 -6.76 -5.97 14.40
CA MET A 41 -6.27 -7.12 15.16
C MET A 41 -5.48 -6.72 16.41
N ASP A 42 -5.28 -5.41 16.64
CA ASP A 42 -4.46 -4.84 17.72
C ASP A 42 -3.03 -5.43 17.77
N ARG A 43 -2.54 -5.89 16.61
CA ARG A 43 -1.25 -6.55 16.46
C ARG A 43 -0.60 -6.14 15.15
N ARG A 44 0.71 -5.98 15.17
CA ARG A 44 1.49 -5.69 13.97
C ARG A 44 1.59 -6.93 13.09
N LEU A 45 1.30 -6.76 11.79
CA LEU A 45 1.44 -7.85 10.82
C LEU A 45 2.93 -8.17 10.62
N ARG A 46 3.29 -9.45 10.60
CA ARG A 46 4.66 -9.90 10.28
C ARG A 46 5.04 -9.45 8.87
N THR A 47 6.29 -9.07 8.66
CA THR A 47 6.72 -8.42 7.41
C THR A 47 6.59 -9.36 6.21
N PRO A 48 6.09 -8.87 5.05
CA PRO A 48 5.90 -9.68 3.84
C PRO A 48 7.17 -10.37 3.32
N ASN A 49 8.35 -9.87 3.67
CA ASN A 49 9.63 -10.45 3.28
C ASN A 49 9.82 -11.89 3.83
N GLU A 50 9.08 -12.28 4.87
CA GLU A 50 9.04 -13.65 5.40
C GLU A 50 8.04 -14.56 4.68
N LEU A 51 7.13 -13.97 3.88
CA LEU A 51 6.06 -14.68 3.15
C LEU A 51 6.34 -14.81 1.66
N LEU A 52 7.32 -14.06 1.13
CA LEU A 52 7.67 -14.07 -0.29
C LEU A 52 8.73 -15.14 -0.57
N PRO A 53 8.45 -16.14 -1.43
CA PRO A 53 9.51 -16.90 -2.07
C PRO A 53 10.25 -15.93 -3.01
N MET A 54 11.38 -15.39 -2.55
CA MET A 54 12.26 -14.51 -3.35
C MET A 54 12.75 -15.16 -4.66
N SER A 55 12.49 -16.46 -4.87
CA SER A 55 12.97 -17.25 -6.00
C SER A 55 12.17 -17.13 -7.32
N GLY A 56 11.03 -16.42 -7.34
CA GLY A 56 10.15 -16.36 -8.53
C GLY A 56 10.08 -15.00 -9.22
N VAL A 57 10.97 -14.08 -8.87
CA VAL A 57 10.71 -12.66 -9.02
C VAL A 57 11.50 -12.06 -10.19
N THR A 58 10.93 -12.09 -11.40
CA THR A 58 11.50 -11.36 -12.54
C THR A 58 11.09 -9.89 -12.45
N GLN A 59 12.06 -9.00 -12.29
CA GLN A 59 11.82 -7.56 -12.31
C GLN A 59 11.31 -7.15 -13.70
N VAL A 60 10.04 -6.75 -13.80
CA VAL A 60 9.47 -6.25 -15.05
C VAL A 60 9.99 -4.83 -15.28
N GLY A 61 10.86 -4.66 -16.29
CA GLY A 61 11.30 -3.34 -16.75
C GLY A 61 10.11 -2.47 -17.18
N VAL A 62 10.23 -1.14 -17.03
CA VAL A 62 9.18 -0.08 -17.05
C VAL A 62 8.63 0.29 -15.64
N PHE A 63 8.92 -0.51 -14.61
CA PHE A 63 8.48 -0.26 -13.23
C PHE A 63 8.85 1.11 -12.66
N ALA A 64 10.05 1.64 -12.98
CA ALA A 64 10.54 2.87 -12.37
C ALA A 64 9.60 4.05 -12.61
N ASP A 65 9.05 4.18 -13.81
CA ASP A 65 8.18 5.29 -14.18
C ASP A 65 6.75 5.12 -13.64
N TYR A 66 6.22 3.90 -13.65
CA TYR A 66 4.94 3.59 -13.01
C TYR A 66 5.00 3.88 -11.50
N HIS A 67 6.02 3.37 -10.81
CA HIS A 67 6.20 3.58 -9.38
C HIS A 67 6.36 5.06 -9.05
N ARG A 68 7.17 5.79 -9.81
CA ARG A 68 7.37 7.24 -9.62
C ARG A 68 6.06 8.01 -9.81
N THR A 69 5.25 7.60 -10.80
CA THR A 69 3.92 8.18 -11.03
C THR A 69 2.95 7.85 -9.91
N LEU A 70 2.92 6.60 -9.44
CA LEU A 70 2.08 6.14 -8.34
C LEU A 70 2.40 6.88 -7.04
N VAL A 71 3.69 6.98 -6.68
CA VAL A 71 4.15 7.70 -5.48
C VAL A 71 3.74 9.17 -5.53
N ARG A 72 3.88 9.83 -6.70
CA ARG A 72 3.41 11.23 -6.88
C ARG A 72 1.90 11.35 -6.66
N LYS A 73 1.11 10.45 -7.24
CA LYS A 73 -0.36 10.46 -7.07
C LYS A 73 -0.77 10.19 -5.62
N MET A 74 -0.11 9.26 -4.93
CA MET A 74 -0.36 8.96 -3.51
C MET A 74 -0.03 10.16 -2.61
N ALA A 75 1.05 10.90 -2.90
CA ALA A 75 1.38 12.12 -2.18
C ALA A 75 0.29 13.18 -2.36
N ALA A 76 -0.16 13.41 -3.60
CA ALA A 76 -1.26 14.35 -3.88
C ALA A 76 -2.57 13.96 -3.17
N ALA A 77 -2.93 12.67 -3.20
CA ALA A 77 -4.11 12.15 -2.51
C ALA A 77 -4.02 12.32 -0.99
N THR A 78 -2.84 12.09 -0.42
CA THR A 78 -2.59 12.27 1.03
C THR A 78 -2.79 13.73 1.44
N GLU A 79 -2.27 14.68 0.66
CA GLU A 79 -2.44 16.10 0.95
C GLU A 79 -3.90 16.56 0.83
N ALA A 80 -4.63 16.06 -0.17
CA ALA A 80 -6.07 16.30 -0.29
C ALA A 80 -6.85 15.73 0.91
N ALA A 81 -6.53 14.50 1.33
CA ALA A 81 -7.16 13.86 2.48
C ALA A 81 -6.90 14.61 3.80
N LYS A 82 -5.66 15.06 4.04
CA LYS A 82 -5.33 15.88 5.23
C LYS A 82 -6.10 17.19 5.26
N LYS A 83 -6.20 17.89 4.11
CA LYS A 83 -7.00 19.13 4.00
C LYS A 83 -8.47 18.89 4.29
N ALA A 84 -9.04 17.81 3.75
CA ALA A 84 -10.43 17.43 4.01
C ALA A 84 -10.65 17.10 5.50
N LEU A 85 -9.71 16.35 6.12
CA LEU A 85 -9.77 16.00 7.53
C LEU A 85 -9.74 17.24 8.44
N SER A 86 -8.84 18.20 8.18
CA SER A 86 -8.75 19.43 8.97
C SER A 86 -10.05 20.26 8.89
N LYS A 87 -10.66 20.37 7.70
CA LYS A 87 -11.96 21.04 7.53
C LYS A 87 -13.08 20.34 8.30
N ASP A 88 -13.12 19.01 8.27
CA ASP A 88 -14.13 18.24 8.99
C ASP A 88 -13.96 18.35 10.51
N GLN A 89 -12.72 18.32 11.02
CA GLN A 89 -12.41 18.55 12.44
C GLN A 89 -12.87 19.94 12.90
N ALA A 90 -12.59 20.99 12.12
CA ALA A 90 -13.04 22.35 12.44
C ALA A 90 -14.57 22.50 12.43
N ARG A 91 -15.27 21.75 11.57
CA ARG A 91 -16.74 21.70 11.56
C ARG A 91 -17.30 21.02 12.81
N ARG A 92 -16.68 19.93 13.27
CA ARG A 92 -17.14 19.16 14.45
C ARG A 92 -16.84 19.85 15.79
N ALA A 93 -15.92 20.81 15.81
CA ALA A 93 -15.56 21.58 17.00
C ALA A 93 -16.42 22.85 17.21
N ARG A 94 -17.35 23.13 16.30
CA ARG A 94 -18.39 24.18 16.43
C ARG A 94 -19.71 23.54 16.84
#